data_AF-A0A9P0LQZ8-F1
#
_entry.id   AF-A0A9P0LQZ8-F1
#
_cell.length_a   1.000
_cell.length_b   1.000
_cell.length_c   1.000
_cell.angle_alpha   90.00
_cell.angle_beta   90.00
_cell.angle_gamma   90.00
#
_symmetry.space_group_name_H-M   'P 1'
#
loop_
_entity.id
_entity.type
_entity.pdbx_description
1 polymer ?
#
loop_
_entity_poly.entity_id
_entity_poly.type
_entity_poly.pdbx_seq_one_letter_code
_entity_poly.pdbx_strand_id
1 'polypeptide(L)'
;MKLVLNIVNQIRAQAFQRKLFNTLADEIDCQYGELLLHSEVRWLSRGRVLKPFNDIISIIDQFFKQRDEPIPELESSIWLRYFDFPVDITEKLTELNLQLQGIDK
;
A
#
# COMPACT_ATOMS: atom_id res chain seq x y z
N MET A 1 -10.36 -3.17 0.12
CA MET A 1 -9.77 -3.27 -1.24
C MET A 1 -10.12 -2.13 -2.19
N LYS A 2 -11.39 -1.80 -2.47
CA LYS A 2 -11.72 -0.74 -3.45
C LYS A 2 -11.09 0.62 -3.11
N LEU A 3 -11.18 1.03 -1.84
CA LEU A 3 -10.57 2.27 -1.36
C LEU A 3 -9.05 2.29 -1.57
N VAL A 4 -8.35 1.26 -1.09
CA VAL A 4 -6.90 1.07 -1.26
C VAL A 4 -6.48 1.19 -2.74
N LEU A 5 -7.18 0.50 -3.64
CA LEU A 5 -6.88 0.58 -5.08
C LEU A 5 -7.14 1.97 -5.65
N ASN A 6 -8.20 2.66 -5.20
CA ASN A 6 -8.47 4.03 -5.63
C ASN A 6 -7.35 4.97 -5.20
N ILE A 7 -6.93 4.91 -3.94
CA ILE A 7 -5.83 5.69 -3.38
C ILE A 7 -4.54 5.44 -4.16
N VAL A 8 -4.14 4.18 -4.34
CA VAL A 8 -2.95 3.80 -5.09
C VAL A 8 -3.03 4.30 -6.52
N ASN A 9 -4.18 4.14 -7.18
CA ASN A 9 -4.36 4.62 -8.54
C ASN A 9 -4.29 6.14 -8.65
N GLN A 10 -4.82 6.90 -7.68
CA GLN A 10 -4.72 8.35 -7.67
C GLN A 10 -3.27 8.83 -7.54
N ILE A 11 -2.51 8.25 -6.61
CA ILE A 11 -1.08 8.56 -6.45
C ILE A 11 -0.35 8.19 -7.75
N ARG A 12 -0.66 7.04 -8.36
CA ARG A 12 -0.03 6.57 -9.61
C ARG A 12 -0.45 7.34 -10.86
N ALA A 13 -1.66 7.88 -10.94
CA ALA A 13 -2.23 8.41 -12.18
C ALA A 13 -1.48 9.64 -12.71
N GLN A 14 -0.92 10.45 -11.83
CA GLN A 14 -0.29 11.71 -12.19
C GLN A 14 1.21 11.68 -11.87
N ALA A 15 2.06 11.94 -12.86
CA ALA A 15 3.52 11.93 -12.69
C ALA A 15 4.00 12.92 -11.61
N PHE A 16 3.31 14.06 -11.48
CA PHE A 16 3.56 15.03 -10.41
C PHE A 16 3.22 14.49 -9.02
N GLN A 17 2.06 13.85 -8.86
CA GLN A 17 1.64 13.24 -7.59
C GLN A 17 2.57 12.12 -7.15
N ARG A 18 3.01 11.27 -8.10
CA ARG A 18 4.03 10.24 -7.82
C ARG A 18 5.32 10.85 -7.29
N LYS A 19 5.82 11.93 -7.91
CA LYS A 19 7.04 12.60 -7.46
C LYS A 19 6.88 13.19 -6.07
N LEU A 20 5.76 13.89 -5.81
CA LEU A 20 5.51 14.50 -4.51
C LEU A 20 5.38 13.44 -3.40
N PHE A 21 4.68 12.34 -3.70
CA PHE A 21 4.58 11.21 -2.77
C PHE A 21 5.94 10.58 -2.49
N ASN A 22 6.78 10.39 -3.51
CA ASN A 22 8.13 9.87 -3.32
C ASN A 22 9.00 10.82 -2.47
N THR A 23 8.94 12.13 -2.70
CA THR A 23 9.65 13.11 -1.86
C THR A 23 9.26 12.97 -0.39
N LEU A 24 7.97 12.83 -0.09
CA LEU A 24 7.49 12.63 1.29
C LEU A 24 7.90 11.26 1.86
N ALA A 25 7.90 10.21 1.03
CA ALA A 25 8.37 8.90 1.45
C ALA A 25 9.87 8.90 1.77
N ASP A 26 10.68 9.61 0.97
CA ASP A 26 12.12 9.77 1.17
C ASP A 26 12.43 10.58 2.44
N GLU A 27 11.65 11.64 2.73
CA GLU A 27 11.76 12.42 3.97
C GLU A 27 11.56 11.58 5.24
N ILE A 28 10.79 10.50 5.14
CA ILE A 28 10.43 9.61 6.26
C ILE A 28 11.24 8.29 6.20
N ASP A 29 12.22 8.18 5.29
CA ASP A 29 13.05 6.98 5.04
C ASP A 29 12.21 5.71 4.80
N CYS A 30 11.12 5.86 4.04
CA CYS A 30 10.14 4.81 3.83
C CYS A 30 10.47 3.92 2.62
N GLN A 31 11.04 2.75 2.90
CA GLN A 31 11.42 1.75 1.88
C GLN A 31 10.24 1.23 1.02
N TYR A 32 9.01 1.33 1.52
CA TYR A 32 7.82 0.77 0.87
C TYR A 32 7.07 1.76 -0.04
N GLY A 33 7.41 3.06 -0.01
CA GLY A 33 6.77 4.07 -0.84
C GLY A 33 6.93 3.79 -2.34
N GLU A 34 8.13 3.41 -2.75
CA GLU A 34 8.43 3.03 -4.13
C GLU A 34 7.76 1.69 -4.52
N LEU A 35 7.75 0.71 -3.61
CA LEU A 35 7.11 -0.60 -3.80
C LEU A 35 5.60 -0.49 -4.06
N LEU A 36 4.92 0.45 -3.40
CA LEU A 36 3.49 0.72 -3.62
C LEU A 36 3.22 1.22 -5.05
N LEU A 37 4.15 1.95 -5.65
CA LEU A 37 3.98 2.61 -6.96
C LEU A 37 4.40 1.73 -8.15
N HIS A 38 5.29 0.75 -7.94
CA HIS A 38 5.82 -0.12 -9.01
C HIS A 38 5.09 -1.44 -9.20
N SER A 39 4.12 -1.82 -8.35
CA SER A 39 3.46 -3.12 -8.48
C SER A 39 2.59 -3.18 -9.76
N GLU A 40 3.16 -3.72 -10.84
CA GLU A 40 2.49 -4.11 -12.08
C GLU A 40 2.41 -5.64 -12.16
N VAL A 41 1.50 -6.29 -11.43
CA VAL A 41 1.20 -7.70 -11.73
C VAL A 41 -0.30 -7.99 -11.57
N ARG A 42 -0.80 -8.88 -12.42
CA ARG A 42 -2.18 -9.34 -12.57
C ARG A 42 -2.57 -10.23 -11.38
N TRP A 43 -3.70 -9.90 -10.74
CA TRP A 43 -4.48 -10.66 -9.72
C TRP A 43 -3.80 -11.18 -8.43
N LEU A 44 -2.62 -11.81 -8.46
CA LEU A 44 -1.84 -12.20 -7.27
C LEU A 44 -1.22 -10.99 -6.54
N SER A 45 -1.22 -9.82 -7.17
CA SER A 45 -0.72 -8.55 -6.63
C SER A 45 -1.60 -7.92 -5.56
N ARG A 46 -2.88 -8.29 -5.46
CA ARG A 46 -3.79 -7.65 -4.50
C ARG A 46 -3.34 -7.86 -3.06
N GLY A 47 -2.84 -9.05 -2.71
CA GLY A 47 -2.18 -9.31 -1.43
C GLY A 47 -0.82 -8.62 -1.31
N ARG A 48 -0.07 -8.51 -2.42
CA ARG A 48 1.23 -7.82 -2.45
C ARG A 48 1.12 -6.30 -2.28
N VAL A 49 -0.02 -5.69 -2.56
CA VAL A 49 -0.27 -4.26 -2.32
C VAL A 49 -0.70 -4.00 -0.88
N LEU A 50 -1.36 -4.97 -0.23
CA LEU A 50 -1.92 -4.80 1.10
C LEU A 50 -0.85 -4.50 2.16
N LYS A 51 0.20 -5.32 2.20
CA LYS A 51 1.27 -5.17 3.19
C LYS A 51 2.04 -3.83 3.04
N PRO A 52 2.58 -3.48 1.84
CA PRO A 52 3.19 -2.17 1.63
C PRO A 52 2.24 -1.01 1.88
N PHE A 53 0.96 -1.12 1.51
CA PHE A 53 -0.02 -0.08 1.82
C PHE A 53 -0.21 0.10 3.32
N ASN A 54 -0.26 -1.00 4.09
CA ASN A 54 -0.37 -0.94 5.55
C ASN A 54 0.86 -0.29 6.18
N ASP A 55 2.05 -0.66 5.71
CA ASP A 55 3.32 -0.17 6.24
C ASP A 55 3.51 1.35 6.02
N ILE A 56 2.81 1.94 5.04
CA ILE A 56 2.94 3.36 4.69
C ILE A 56 1.65 4.16 4.86
N ILE A 57 0.65 3.60 5.54
CA ILE A 57 -0.68 4.20 5.64
C ILE A 57 -0.66 5.60 6.27
N SER A 58 0.26 5.85 7.20
CA SER A 58 0.47 7.16 7.83
C SER A 58 1.00 8.20 6.84
N ILE A 59 1.89 7.80 5.93
CA ILE A 59 2.43 8.68 4.88
C ILE A 59 1.35 9.02 3.86
N ILE A 60 0.52 8.04 3.50
CA ILE A 60 -0.64 8.25 2.63
C ILE A 60 -1.62 9.23 3.27
N ASP A 61 -1.97 9.03 4.54
CA ASP A 61 -2.86 9.94 5.27
C ASP A 61 -2.29 11.37 5.30
N GLN A 62 -1.01 11.52 5.62
CA GLN A 62 -0.33 12.82 5.59
C GLN A 62 -0.33 13.46 4.19
N PHE A 63 -0.06 12.69 3.13
CA PHE A 63 -0.05 13.16 1.75
C PHE A 63 -1.40 13.75 1.32
N PHE A 64 -2.49 13.09 1.68
CA PHE A 64 -3.85 13.54 1.36
C PHE A 64 -4.29 14.73 2.22
N LYS A 65 -3.89 14.77 3.49
CA LYS A 65 -4.11 15.94 4.37
C LYS A 65 -3.39 17.20 3.89
N GLN A 66 -2.14 17.09 3.43
CA GLN A 66 -1.40 18.22 2.85
C GLN A 66 -2.05 18.79 1.58
N ARG A 67 -2.94 18.02 0.93
CA ARG A 67 -3.69 18.42 -0.26
C ARG A 67 -5.10 18.92 0.05
N ASP A 68 -5.47 19.03 1.32
CA ASP A 68 -6.84 19.35 1.76
C ASP A 68 -7.89 18.33 1.26
N GLU A 69 -7.47 17.07 1.09
CA GLU A 69 -8.30 15.95 0.62
C GLU A 69 -8.25 14.79 1.64
N PRO A 70 -8.62 15.00 2.93
CA PRO A 70 -8.48 13.95 3.94
C PRO A 70 -9.35 12.73 3.62
N ILE A 71 -8.84 11.54 3.97
CA ILE A 71 -9.54 10.26 3.79
C ILE A 71 -9.91 9.72 5.17
N PRO A 72 -11.16 9.88 5.63
CA PRO A 72 -11.56 9.55 7.00
C PRO A 72 -11.31 8.09 7.40
N GLU A 73 -11.34 7.17 6.44
CA GLU A 73 -11.05 5.76 6.69
C GLU A 73 -9.63 5.50 7.18
N LEU A 74 -8.65 6.33 6.81
CA LEU A 74 -7.25 6.17 7.23
C LEU A 74 -7.03 6.59 8.70
N GLU A 75 -7.95 7.37 9.27
CA GLU A 75 -7.94 7.75 10.69
C GLU A 75 -8.87 6.87 11.55
N SER A 76 -9.74 6.08 10.91
CA SER A 76 -10.74 5.25 11.57
C SER A 76 -10.11 3.99 12.14
N SER A 77 -9.95 3.93 13.46
CA SER A 77 -9.44 2.75 14.17
C SER A 77 -10.21 1.45 13.87
N ILE A 78 -11.51 1.58 13.59
CA ILE A 78 -12.37 0.45 13.19
C ILE A 78 -11.98 -0.02 11.79
N TRP A 79 -11.87 0.91 10.84
CA TRP A 79 -11.51 0.58 9.46
C TRP A 79 -10.11 -0.01 9.37
N LEU A 80 -9.14 0.57 10.09
CA LEU A 80 -7.77 0.08 10.18
C LEU A 80 -7.74 -1.36 10.68
N ARG A 81 -8.48 -1.68 11.76
CA ARG A 81 -8.56 -3.07 12.26
C ARG A 81 -9.18 -4.03 11.24
N TYR A 82 -10.22 -3.60 10.52
CA TYR A 82 -10.81 -4.41 9.44
C TYR A 82 -9.88 -4.55 8.25
N PHE A 83 -8.94 -3.63 8.06
CA PHE A 83 -7.93 -3.66 7.03
C PHE A 83 -6.71 -4.53 7.39
N ASP A 84 -6.28 -4.53 8.66
CA ASP A 84 -5.17 -5.35 9.15
C ASP A 84 -5.46 -6.86 9.02
N PHE A 85 -6.69 -7.28 9.34
CA PHE A 85 -7.07 -8.69 9.28
C PHE A 85 -6.78 -9.37 7.92
N PRO A 86 -7.22 -8.81 6.76
CA PRO A 86 -6.87 -9.37 5.47
C PRO A 86 -5.38 -9.18 5.12
N VAL A 87 -4.70 -8.15 5.62
CA VAL A 87 -3.24 -7.99 5.45
C VAL A 87 -2.53 -9.20 6.04
N ASP A 88 -2.79 -9.53 7.31
CA ASP A 88 -2.18 -10.66 8.02
C ASP A 88 -2.43 -11.99 7.30
N ILE A 89 -3.67 -12.23 6.86
CA ILE A 89 -4.03 -13.45 6.12
C ILE A 89 -3.25 -13.52 4.80
N THR A 90 -3.20 -12.42 4.04
CA THR A 90 -2.52 -12.41 2.74
C THR A 90 -1.01 -12.51 2.87
N GLU A 91 -0.42 -11.99 3.93
CA GLU A 91 0.99 -12.15 4.24
C GLU A 91 1.31 -13.63 4.53
N LYS A 92 0.51 -14.29 5.38
CA LYS A 92 0.71 -15.71 5.68
C LYS A 92 0.52 -16.62 4.47
N LEU A 93 -0.47 -16.31 3.63
CA LEU A 93 -0.67 -17.02 2.36
C LEU A 93 0.49 -16.78 1.38
N THR A 94 1.07 -15.58 1.36
CA THR A 94 2.23 -15.27 0.53
C THR A 94 3.46 -16.04 1.00
N GLU A 95 3.73 -16.08 2.31
CA GLU A 95 4.81 -16.87 2.91
C GLU A 95 4.65 -18.35 2.57
N LEU A 96 3.46 -18.91 2.78
CA LEU A 96 3.16 -20.30 2.45
C LEU A 96 3.36 -20.57 0.95
N ASN A 97 2.86 -19.68 0.09
CA ASN A 97 3.03 -19.82 -1.35
C ASN A 97 4.52 -19.79 -1.75
N LEU A 98 5.35 -18.95 -1.13
CA LEU A 98 6.80 -18.95 -1.36
C LEU A 98 7.46 -20.25 -0.91
N GLN A 99 7.04 -20.82 0.23
CA GLN A 99 7.52 -22.11 0.71
C GLN A 99 7.12 -23.27 -0.23
N LEU A 100 5.91 -23.21 -0.79
CA LEU A 100 5.36 -24.23 -1.68
C LEU A 100 5.84 -24.11 -3.14
N GLN A 101 6.30 -22.93 -3.56
CA GLN A 101 6.79 -22.72 -4.92
C GLN A 101 8.02 -23.57 -5.26
N GLY A 102 8.67 -24.17 -4.25
CA GLY A 102 9.80 -25.06 -4.47
C GLY A 102 11.04 -24.30 -4.94
N ILE A 103 12.21 -24.81 -4.59
CA ILE A 103 13.44 -24.36 -5.22
C ILE A 103 13.37 -24.90 -6.64
N ASP A 104 13.14 -24.05 -7.64
CA ASP A 104 13.57 -24.35 -9.01
C ASP A 104 15.10 -24.56 -8.93
N LYS A 105 15.53 -25.81 -8.85
CA LYS A 105 16.91 -26.27 -8.93
C LYS A 105 16.99 -27.40 -9.94
#